data_AF-A0A392T212-F1
#
_entry.id   AF-A0A392T212-F1
#
_cell.length_a   1.000
_cell.length_b   1.000
_cell.length_c   1.000
_cell.angle_alpha   90.00
_cell.angle_beta   90.00
_cell.angle_gamma   90.00
#
_symmetry.space_group_name_H-M   'P 1'
#
loop_
_entity.id
_entity.type
_entity.pdbx_description
1 polymer ?
#
loop_
_entity_poly.entity_id
_entity_poly.type
_entity_poly.pdbx_seq_one_letter_code
_entity_poly.pdbx_strand_id
1 'polypeptide(L)' 'CQKTDRKLMEKLVLINEGKETDLGVDENGILKYRGRVCVPDVPELKKMILE' A
#
# COMPACT_ATOMS: atom_id res chain seq x y z
N CYS A 1 8.93 -4.07 -2.25
CA CYS A 1 8.15 -3.76 -1.03
C CYS A 1 7.14 -2.64 -1.31
N GLN A 2 6.08 -2.49 -0.50
CA GLN A 2 5.12 -1.37 -0.67
C GLN A 2 5.81 0.00 -0.70
N LYS A 3 6.86 0.17 0.12
CA LYS A 3 7.64 1.42 0.25
C LYS A 3 8.34 1.87 -1.04
N THR A 4 8.49 0.99 -2.03
CA THR A 4 9.15 1.30 -3.31
C THR A 4 8.16 1.32 -4.47
N ASP A 5 6.89 1.02 -4.23
CA ASP A 5 5.85 1.03 -5.27
C ASP A 5 5.31 2.45 -5.43
N ARG A 6 5.50 3.02 -6.64
CA ARG A 6 5.12 4.40 -6.93
C ARG A 6 3.62 4.64 -6.74
N LYS A 7 2.77 3.71 -7.18
CA LYS A 7 1.31 3.84 -7.09
C LYS A 7 0.85 3.82 -5.63
N LEU A 8 1.46 2.96 -4.79
CA LEU A 8 1.16 2.92 -3.36
C LEU A 8 1.62 4.19 -2.64
N MET A 9 2.74 4.79 -3.06
CA MET A 9 3.19 6.09 -2.53
C MET A 9 2.26 7.24 -2.90
N GLU A 10 1.78 7.28 -4.13
CA GLU A 10 0.78 8.28 -4.56
C GLU A 10 -0.50 8.17 -3.70
N LYS A 11 -0.95 6.96 -3.41
CA LYS A 11 -2.08 6.71 -2.50
C LYS A 11 -1.80 7.14 -1.07
N LEU A 12 -0.58 6.94 -0.57
CA LEU A 12 -0.18 7.39 0.77
C LEU A 12 -0.30 8.92 0.92
N VAL A 13 0.05 9.67 -0.14
CA VAL A 13 -0.13 11.13 -0.14
C VAL A 13 -1.61 11.49 -0.03
N LEU A 14 -2.50 10.82 -0.77
CA LEU A 14 -3.95 11.05 -0.71
C LEU A 14 -4.54 10.75 0.68
N ILE A 15 -4.03 9.74 1.38
CA ILE A 15 -4.42 9.42 2.76
C ILE A 15 -3.99 10.54 3.70
N ASN A 16 -2.77 11.05 3.56
CA ASN A 16 -2.28 12.18 4.37
C ASN A 16 -3.08 13.47 4.11
N GLU A 17 -3.61 13.66 2.90
CA GLU A 17 -4.55 14.75 2.58
C GLU A 17 -5.99 14.50 3.04
N GLY A 18 -6.29 13.32 3.63
CA GLY A 18 -7.64 12.94 4.07
C GLY A 18 -8.60 12.60 2.93
N LYS A 19 -8.10 12.32 1.72
CA LYS A 19 -8.91 12.07 0.50
C LYS A 19 -9.26 10.60 0.28
N GLU A 20 -8.55 9.65 0.88
CA GLU A 20 -8.90 8.22 0.83
C GLU A 20 -9.29 7.70 2.22
N THR A 21 -10.55 7.29 2.38
CA THR A 21 -11.11 6.75 3.63
C THR A 21 -11.10 5.22 3.69
N ASP A 22 -11.06 4.53 2.54
CA ASP A 22 -11.01 3.06 2.48
C ASP A 22 -9.58 2.49 2.64
N LEU A 23 -8.57 3.33 2.46
CA LEU A 23 -7.17 3.00 2.71
C LEU A 23 -6.74 3.53 4.08
N GLY A 24 -5.98 2.71 4.78
CA GLY A 24 -5.34 3.08 6.04
C GLY A 24 -3.90 2.59 6.08
N VAL A 25 -3.14 3.14 7.02
CA VAL A 25 -1.79 2.69 7.36
C VAL A 25 -1.86 2.14 8.78
N ASP A 26 -1.37 0.91 8.99
CA ASP A 26 -1.29 0.36 10.35
C ASP A 26 -0.05 0.81 11.12
N GLU A 27 0.07 0.40 12.38
CA GLU A 27 1.17 0.74 13.28
C GLU A 27 2.58 0.43 12.73
N ASN A 28 2.70 -0.55 11.82
CA ASN A 28 3.96 -0.94 11.18
C ASN A 28 4.25 -0.12 9.90
N GLY A 29 3.40 0.85 9.55
CA GLY A 29 3.53 1.63 8.32
C GLY A 29 3.10 0.85 7.07
N ILE A 30 2.29 -0.20 7.22
CA ILE A 30 1.80 -1.02 6.10
C ILE A 30 0.47 -0.45 5.59
N LEU A 31 0.39 -0.23 4.28
CA LEU A 31 -0.83 0.19 3.61
C LEU A 31 -1.83 -0.97 3.55
N LYS A 32 -3.05 -0.71 4.01
CA LYS A 32 -4.16 -1.65 4.03
C LYS A 32 -5.40 -1.06 3.39
N TYR A 33 -6.08 -1.84 2.57
CA TYR A 33 -7.41 -1.53 2.03
C TYR A 33 -8.44 -2.37 2.76
N ARG A 34 -9.30 -1.73 3.57
CA ARG A 34 -10.32 -2.43 4.39
C ARG A 34 -9.75 -3.63 5.16
N GLY A 35 -8.61 -3.44 5.83
CA GLY A 35 -7.92 -4.47 6.61
C GLY A 35 -7.04 -5.44 5.82
N ARG A 36 -7.07 -5.41 4.48
CA ARG A 36 -6.23 -6.27 3.61
C ARG A 36 -4.95 -5.57 3.20
N VAL A 37 -3.81 -6.26 3.27
CA VAL A 37 -2.51 -5.72 2.88
C VAL A 37 -2.51 -5.42 1.37
N CYS A 38 -2.12 -4.20 0.99
CA CYS A 38 -1.94 -3.83 -0.41
C CYS A 38 -0.66 -4.48 -0.96
N VAL A 39 -0.77 -5.40 -1.92
CA VAL A 39 0.42 -5.99 -2.55
C VAL A 39 0.83 -5.12 -3.75
N PRO A 40 2.13 -4.80 -3.93
CA PRO A 40 2.63 -4.10 -5.11
C PRO A 40 2.19 -4.81 -6.41
N ASP A 41 1.89 -4.03 -7.45
CA ASP A 41 1.48 -4.59 -8.75
C ASP A 41 2.68 -4.93 -9.65
N VAL A 42 3.89 -4.59 -9.21
CA VAL A 42 5.14 -5.00 -9.86
C VAL A 42 5.28 -6.52 -9.75
N PRO A 43 5.27 -7.27 -10.88
CA PRO A 43 5.22 -8.73 -10.87
C PRO A 43 6.35 -9.35 -10.04
N GLU A 44 7.56 -8.84 -10.18
CA GLU A 44 8.73 -9.34 -9.44
C GLU A 44 8.56 -9.18 -7.92
N LEU A 45 8.11 -8.01 -7.46
CA LEU A 45 7.87 -7.76 -6.04
C LEU A 45 6.66 -8.52 -5.50
N LYS A 46 5.64 -8.73 -6.34
CA LYS A 46 4.44 -9.49 -6.01
C LYS A 46 4.77 -10.97 -5.80
N LYS A 47 5.61 -11.55 -6.66
CA LYS A 47 6.10 -12.92 -6.52
C LYS A 47 6.83 -13.13 -5.22
N MET A 48 7.76 -12.24 -4.87
CA MET A 48 8.53 -12.33 -3.61
C MET A 48 7.67 -12.29 -2.32
N ILE A 49 6.40 -11.89 -2.40
CA ILE A 49 5.50 -11.78 -1.25
C ILE A 49 4.45 -12.91 -1.22
N LEU A 50 4.03 -13.41 -2.38
CA LEU A 50 2.92 -14.37 -2.53
C LEU A 50 3.36 -15.80 -2.88
N GLU A 51 4.57 -15.99 -3.40
CA GLU A 51 5.20 -17.28 -3.68
C GLU A 51 6.34 -17.55 -2.69
#